data_AF-A0A2T3JU76-F1
#
_entry.id   AF-A0A2T3JU76-F1
#
_cell.length_a   1.000
_cell.length_b   1.000
_cell.length_c   1.000
_cell.angle_alpha   90.00
_cell.angle_beta   90.00
_cell.angle_gamma   90.00
#
_symmetry.space_group_name_H-M   'P 1'
#
loop_
_entity.id
_entity.type
_entity.pdbx_description
1 polymer ?
#
loop_
_entity_poly.entity_id
_entity_poly.type
_entity_poly.pdbx_seq_one_letter_code
_entity_poly.pdbx_strand_id
1 'polypeptide(L)'
;MDYIYSFFEQFFMWFKDLFLWLNHIPDFLQSVIQFVLIKLFIVYIEAKIFFTSISMNVAKAIITEYGVYDLIELSFNKLPPDLRFVLTAYGVPEGFRIIFDAFASSLILRFIGR
;
A
#
# COMPACT_ATOMS: atom_id res chain seq x y z
N MET A 1 65.32 -4.86 21.23
CA MET A 1 64.27 -5.57 21.99
C MET A 1 62.92 -4.95 21.71
N ASP A 2 62.76 -3.62 21.79
CA ASP A 2 61.48 -2.92 21.56
C ASP A 2 60.79 -3.19 20.22
N TYR A 3 61.56 -3.33 19.13
CA TYR A 3 61.01 -3.63 17.79
C TYR A 3 60.35 -5.02 17.69
N ILE A 4 60.87 -6.00 18.43
CA ILE A 4 60.31 -7.35 18.46
C ILE A 4 59.01 -7.34 19.27
N TYR A 5 59.00 -6.62 20.41
CA TYR A 5 57.80 -6.47 21.23
C TYR A 5 56.68 -5.71 20.51
N SER A 6 56.98 -4.60 19.83
CA SER A 6 55.97 -3.85 19.07
C SER A 6 55.41 -4.63 17.88
N PHE A 7 56.23 -5.45 17.23
CA PHE A 7 55.79 -6.36 16.17
C PHE A 7 54.79 -7.40 16.71
N PHE A 8 55.10 -8.04 17.85
CA PHE A 8 54.19 -9.01 18.46
C PHE A 8 52.88 -8.34 18.92
N GLU A 9 52.92 -7.14 19.50
CA GLU A 9 51.71 -6.41 19.88
C GLU A 9 50.82 -6.07 18.69
N GLN A 10 51.38 -5.53 17.60
CA GLN A 10 50.61 -5.24 16.39
C GLN A 10 50.03 -6.51 15.76
N PHE A 11 50.77 -7.61 15.80
CA PHE A 11 50.30 -8.90 15.32
C PHE A 11 49.12 -9.43 16.14
N PHE A 12 49.17 -9.34 17.47
CA PHE A 12 48.05 -9.71 18.33
C PHE A 12 46.84 -8.79 18.17
N MET A 13 47.05 -7.48 17.97
CA MET A 13 45.96 -6.55 17.69
C MET A 13 45.26 -6.89 16.37
N TRP A 14 46.01 -7.17 15.30
CA TRP A 14 45.43 -7.59 14.03
C TRP A 14 44.59 -8.86 14.16
N PHE A 15 45.07 -9.86 14.90
CA PHE A 15 44.29 -11.07 15.18
C PHE A 15 43.03 -10.80 16.00
N LYS A 16 43.11 -9.90 17.00
CA LYS A 16 41.95 -9.49 17.80
C LYS A 16 40.89 -8.79 16.95
N ASP A 17 41.31 -7.89 16.06
CA ASP A 17 40.41 -7.15 15.18
C ASP A 17 39.76 -8.07 14.14
N LEU A 18 40.49 -9.06 13.62
CA LEU A 18 39.92 -10.10 12.77
C LEU A 18 38.87 -10.94 13.49
N PHE A 19 39.12 -11.30 14.75
CA PHE A 19 38.17 -12.09 15.54
C PHE A 19 36.92 -11.28 15.90
N LEU A 20 37.09 -10.00 16.23
CA LEU A 20 35.98 -9.06 16.43
C LEU A 20 35.17 -8.88 15.16
N TRP A 21 35.82 -8.71 14.01
CA TRP A 21 35.15 -8.59 12.72
C TRP A 21 34.34 -9.85 12.38
N LEU A 22 34.90 -11.04 12.58
CA LEU A 22 34.21 -12.31 12.36
C LEU A 22 32.97 -12.45 13.24
N ASN A 23 33.05 -11.99 14.50
CA ASN A 23 31.94 -12.00 15.44
C ASN A 23 30.81 -11.00 15.10
N HIS A 24 31.09 -9.96 14.31
CA HIS A 24 30.07 -8.99 13.88
C HIS A 24 29.38 -9.36 12.55
N ILE A 25 29.85 -10.39 11.84
CA ILE A 25 29.18 -10.88 10.62
C ILE A 25 27.71 -11.27 10.87
N PRO A 26 27.35 -11.98 11.96
CA PRO A 26 25.95 -12.29 12.27
C PRO A 26 25.09 -11.03 12.49
N ASP A 27 25.61 -10.02 13.19
CA ASP A 27 24.89 -8.76 13.44
C ASP A 27 24.60 -8.01 12.12
N PHE A 28 25.58 -8.02 11.21
CA PHE A 28 25.41 -7.45 9.87
C PHE A 28 24.35 -8.21 9.07
N LEU A 29 24.39 -9.55 9.07
CA LEU A 29 23.38 -10.39 8.42
C LEU A 29 21.98 -10.14 8.98
N GLN A 30 21.83 -10.04 10.30
CA GLN A 30 20.56 -9.73 10.94
C GLN A 30 20.03 -8.36 10.50
N SER A 31 20.90 -7.35 10.41
CA SER A 31 20.54 -6.01 9.97
C SER A 31 20.08 -5.98 8.51
N VAL A 32 20.75 -6.73 7.63
CA VAL A 32 20.37 -6.87 6.22
C VAL A 32 19.01 -7.56 6.10
N ILE A 33 18.78 -8.66 6.82
CA ILE A 33 17.49 -9.36 6.82
C ILE A 33 16.37 -8.45 7.30
N GLN A 34 16.60 -7.70 8.39
CA GLN A 34 15.63 -6.75 8.91
C GLN A 34 15.28 -5.66 7.87
N PHE A 35 16.29 -5.10 7.19
CA PHE A 35 16.08 -4.12 6.13
C PHE A 35 15.26 -4.70 4.97
N VAL A 36 15.59 -5.90 4.51
CA VAL A 36 14.86 -6.58 3.43
C VAL A 36 13.41 -6.84 3.82
N LEU A 37 13.16 -7.33 5.04
CA LEU A 37 11.80 -7.58 5.53
C LEU A 37 10.96 -6.30 5.58
N ILE A 38 11.53 -5.20 6.08
CA ILE A 38 10.85 -3.89 6.10
C ILE A 38 10.51 -3.45 4.67
N LYS A 39 11.46 -3.55 3.74
CA LYS A 39 11.23 -3.18 2.33
C LYS A 39 10.17 -4.05 1.67
N LEU A 40 10.18 -5.35 1.93
CA LEU A 40 9.19 -6.29 1.39
C LEU A 40 7.79 -5.97 1.93
N PHE A 41 7.68 -5.59 3.21
CA PHE A 41 6.42 -5.16 3.79
C PHE A 41 5.88 -3.86 3.18
N ILE A 42 6.76 -2.89 2.90
CA ILE A 42 6.38 -1.66 2.20
C ILE A 42 5.84 -1.98 0.81
N VAL A 43 6.57 -2.79 0.03
CA VAL A 43 6.14 -3.21 -1.32
C VAL A 43 4.81 -3.96 -1.27
N TYR A 44 4.59 -4.79 -0.26
CA TYR A 44 3.32 -5.48 -0.08
C TYR A 44 2.14 -4.51 0.14
N ILE A 45 2.32 -3.48 0.96
CA ILE A 45 1.29 -2.46 1.19
C ILE A 45 1.05 -1.64 -0.10
N GLU A 46 2.11 -1.20 -0.76
CA GLU A 46 2.01 -0.46 -2.03
C GLU A 46 1.26 -1.26 -3.10
N ALA A 47 1.52 -2.56 -3.21
CA ALA A 47 0.80 -3.45 -4.10
C ALA A 47 -0.70 -3.49 -3.77
N LYS A 48 -1.08 -3.62 -2.48
CA LYS A 48 -2.49 -3.62 -2.06
C LYS A 48 -3.20 -2.29 -2.37
N ILE A 49 -2.52 -1.16 -2.19
CA ILE A 49 -3.05 0.16 -2.55
C ILE A 49 -3.25 0.26 -4.07
N PHE A 50 -2.27 -0.22 -4.84
CA PHE A 50 -2.35 -0.23 -6.30
C PHE A 50 -3.53 -1.04 -6.82
N PHE A 51 -3.74 -2.26 -6.31
CA PHE A 51 -4.89 -3.08 -6.66
C PHE A 51 -6.22 -2.40 -6.31
N THR A 52 -6.26 -1.68 -5.18
CA THR A 52 -7.44 -0.91 -4.78
C THR A 52 -7.74 0.21 -5.79
N SER A 53 -6.72 0.96 -6.20
CA SER A 53 -6.88 2.01 -7.22
C SER A 53 -7.36 1.45 -8.57
N ILE A 54 -6.77 0.34 -9.04
CA ILE A 54 -7.23 -0.33 -10.26
C ILE A 54 -8.69 -0.76 -10.13
N SER A 55 -9.05 -1.43 -9.03
CA SER A 55 -10.42 -1.91 -8.82
C SER A 55 -11.44 -0.78 -8.86
N MET A 56 -11.09 0.39 -8.33
CA MET A 56 -11.93 1.58 -8.37
C MET A 56 -12.08 2.14 -9.79
N ASN A 57 -11.01 2.18 -10.57
CA ASN A 57 -11.05 2.68 -11.95
C ASN A 57 -11.89 1.75 -12.86
N VAL A 58 -11.71 0.44 -12.72
CA VAL A 58 -12.48 -0.55 -13.47
C VAL A 58 -13.95 -0.53 -13.03
N ALA A 59 -14.23 -0.35 -11.73
CA ALA A 59 -15.59 -0.21 -11.21
C ALA A 59 -16.32 0.97 -11.83
N LYS A 60 -15.68 2.14 -11.86
CA LYS A 60 -16.24 3.33 -12.49
C LYS A 60 -16.51 3.12 -13.96
N ALA A 61 -15.56 2.54 -14.70
CA ALA A 61 -15.74 2.23 -16.12
C ALA A 61 -16.97 1.33 -16.35
N ILE A 62 -17.12 0.26 -15.56
CA ILE A 62 -18.27 -0.63 -15.62
C ILE A 62 -19.57 0.12 -15.29
N ILE A 63 -19.65 0.84 -14.16
CA ILE A 63 -20.87 1.55 -13.77
C ILE A 63 -21.30 2.58 -14.83
N THR A 64 -20.34 3.26 -15.45
CA THR A 64 -20.59 4.18 -16.58
C THR A 64 -21.10 3.43 -17.81
N GLU A 65 -20.47 2.34 -18.21
CA GLU A 65 -20.86 1.54 -19.39
C GLU A 65 -22.26 0.91 -19.25
N TYR A 66 -22.65 0.51 -18.03
CA TYR A 66 -23.97 -0.06 -17.75
C TYR A 66 -25.08 1.00 -17.56
N GLY A 67 -24.78 2.29 -17.66
CA GLY A 67 -25.77 3.37 -17.55
C GLY A 67 -26.41 3.48 -16.15
N VAL A 68 -25.73 3.01 -15.10
CA VAL A 68 -26.27 3.03 -13.73
C VAL A 68 -26.48 4.47 -13.25
N TYR A 69 -25.59 5.39 -13.64
CA TYR A 69 -25.77 6.81 -13.34
C TYR A 69 -26.99 7.41 -14.05
N ASP A 70 -27.27 6.98 -15.28
CA ASP A 70 -28.46 7.43 -16.02
C ASP A 70 -29.74 6.95 -15.33
N LEU A 71 -29.76 5.71 -14.83
CA LEU A 71 -30.87 5.16 -14.05
C LEU A 71 -31.09 5.92 -12.73
N ILE A 72 -30.01 6.30 -12.05
CA ILE A 72 -30.08 7.10 -10.81
C ILE A 72 -30.67 8.47 -11.13
N GLU A 73 -30.19 9.14 -12.18
CA GLU A 73 -30.70 10.45 -12.60
C GLU A 73 -32.17 10.39 -13.04
N LEU A 74 -32.55 9.36 -13.79
CA LEU A 74 -33.91 9.17 -14.26
C LEU A 74 -34.86 8.88 -13.08
N SER A 75 -34.40 8.16 -12.07
CA SER A 75 -35.14 7.93 -10.83
C SER A 75 -35.22 9.19 -9.96
N PHE A 76 -34.15 9.98 -9.92
CA PHE A 76 -34.08 11.24 -9.18
C PHE A 76 -34.98 12.32 -9.82
N ASN A 77 -35.11 12.30 -11.14
CA ASN A 77 -35.99 13.19 -11.88
C ASN A 77 -37.48 12.83 -11.77
N LYS A 78 -37.82 11.63 -11.30
CA LYS A 78 -39.21 11.25 -10.96
C LYS A 78 -39.64 11.79 -9.58
N LEU A 79 -38.72 12.33 -8.78
CA LEU A 79 -39.06 12.89 -7.47
C LEU A 79 -39.77 14.25 -7.60
N PRO A 80 -40.67 14.59 -6.66
CA PRO A 80 -41.27 15.91 -6.58
C PRO A 80 -40.21 17.02 -6.51
N PRO A 81 -40.44 18.20 -7.12
CA PRO A 81 -39.44 19.27 -7.19
C PRO A 81 -38.88 19.71 -5.83
N ASP A 82 -39.74 19.81 -4.81
CA ASP A 82 -39.35 20.24 -3.46
C ASP A 82 -38.42 19.23 -2.78
N LEU A 83 -38.72 17.93 -2.93
CA LEU A 83 -37.89 16.84 -2.43
C LEU A 83 -36.55 16.78 -3.17
N ARG A 84 -36.56 16.97 -4.49
CA ARG A 84 -35.35 17.00 -5.30
C ARG A 84 -34.42 18.15 -4.90
N PHE A 85 -34.98 19.33 -4.63
CA PHE A 85 -34.21 20.49 -4.16
C PHE A 85 -33.51 20.20 -2.83
N VAL A 86 -34.24 19.66 -1.85
CA VAL A 86 -33.69 19.29 -0.54
C VAL A 86 -32.62 18.21 -0.69
N LEU A 87 -32.89 17.13 -1.42
CA LEU A 87 -31.94 16.03 -1.61
C LEU A 87 -30.67 16.45 -2.36
N THR A 88 -30.78 17.41 -3.28
CA THR A 88 -29.61 18.01 -3.95
C THR A 88 -28.80 18.87 -3.00
N ALA A 89 -29.46 19.67 -2.15
CA ALA A 89 -28.79 20.49 -1.14
C ALA A 89 -28.01 19.64 -0.11
N TYR A 90 -28.48 18.43 0.18
CA TYR A 90 -27.80 17.47 1.06
C TYR A 90 -26.77 16.58 0.34
N GLY A 91 -26.54 16.73 -0.97
CA GLY A 91 -25.57 15.93 -1.72
C GLY A 91 -25.94 14.45 -1.86
N VAL A 92 -27.21 14.10 -1.70
CA VAL A 92 -27.69 12.70 -1.77
C VAL A 92 -27.37 12.02 -3.11
N PRO A 93 -27.49 12.68 -4.28
CA PRO A 93 -27.09 12.08 -5.56
C PRO A 93 -25.61 11.66 -5.60
N GLU A 94 -24.74 12.50 -5.06
CA GLU A 94 -23.29 12.25 -5.01
C GLU A 94 -22.97 11.12 -4.03
N GLY A 95 -23.67 11.06 -2.89
CA GLY A 95 -23.57 9.97 -1.93
C GLY A 95 -23.93 8.62 -2.55
N PHE A 96 -25.01 8.55 -3.33
CA PHE A 96 -25.38 7.31 -4.04
C PHE A 96 -24.30 6.89 -5.04
N ARG A 97 -23.73 7.82 -5.80
CA ARG A 97 -22.63 7.51 -6.74
C ARG A 97 -21.43 6.90 -6.01
N ILE A 98 -21.01 7.47 -4.89
CA ILE A 98 -19.90 6.96 -4.08
C ILE A 98 -20.19 5.55 -3.55
N ILE A 99 -21.43 5.27 -3.11
CA ILE A 99 -21.82 3.95 -2.61
C ILE A 99 -21.75 2.91 -3.73
N PHE A 100 -22.24 3.22 -4.92
CA PHE A 100 -22.17 2.30 -6.06
C PHE A 100 -20.72 2.06 -6.50
N ASP A 101 -19.90 3.11 -6.58
CA ASP A 101 -18.48 3.00 -6.89
C ASP A 101 -17.74 2.11 -5.87
N ALA A 102 -18.02 2.30 -4.58
CA ALA A 102 -17.43 1.50 -3.51
C ALA A 102 -17.88 0.03 -3.59
N PHE A 103 -19.16 -0.22 -3.88
CA PHE A 103 -19.70 -1.57 -4.01
C PHE A 103 -19.08 -2.31 -5.20
N ALA A 104 -19.06 -1.70 -6.39
CA ALA A 104 -18.46 -2.28 -7.57
C ALA A 104 -16.94 -2.46 -7.42
N SER A 105 -16.25 -1.48 -6.84
CA SER A 105 -14.82 -1.57 -6.54
C SER A 105 -14.52 -2.74 -5.60
N SER A 106 -15.33 -2.93 -4.54
CA SER A 106 -15.18 -4.05 -3.62
C SER A 106 -15.38 -5.41 -4.30
N LEU A 107 -16.29 -5.50 -5.26
CA LEU A 107 -16.55 -6.71 -6.03
C LEU A 107 -15.36 -7.03 -6.95
N ILE A 108 -14.83 -6.03 -7.65
CA ILE A 108 -13.67 -6.19 -8.52
C ILE A 108 -12.41 -6.52 -7.70
N LEU A 109 -12.24 -5.88 -6.55
CA LEU A 109 -11.14 -6.20 -5.63
C LEU A 109 -11.20 -7.64 -5.13
N ARG A 110 -12.39 -8.25 -4.99
CA ARG A 110 -12.53 -9.68 -4.68
C ARG A 110 -12.10 -10.59 -5.83
N PHE A 111 -12.16 -10.13 -7.07
CA PHE A 111 -11.69 -10.86 -8.25
C PHE A 111 -10.19 -10.66 -8.50
N ILE A 112 -9.67 -9.45 -8.25
CA ILE A 112 -8.26 -9.10 -8.49
C ILE A 112 -7.36 -9.47 -7.30
N GLY A 113 -7.88 -9.32 -6.07
CA GLY A 113 -7.11 -9.42 -4.82
C GLY A 113 -7.17 -10.77 -4.13
N ARG A 114 -7.70 -11.82 -4.79
CA ARG A 114 -7.66 -13.20 -4.32
C ARG A 114 -6.43 -13.93 -4.87
#